data_AF-A0A351WFH5-F1
#
_entry.id   AF-A0A351WFH5-F1
#
_cell.length_a   1.000
_cell.length_b   1.000
_cell.length_c   1.000
_cell.angle_alpha   90.00
_cell.angle_beta   90.00
_cell.angle_gamma   90.00
#
_symmetry.space_group_name_H-M   'P 1'
#
loop_
_entity.id
_entity.type
_entity.pdbx_description
1 polymer ?
#
loop_
_entity_poly.entity_id
_entity_poly.type
_entity_poly.pdbx_seq_one_letter_code
_entity_poly.pdbx_strand_id
1 'polypeptide(L)'
;MFGKMQGMELNCTCSQKDGAFWMRCFWVGIAAFYAALFLFFFNRVGLNDNDQFLMFHELQFWNSRLFGFSKQWSPMLVGGISLAGDPQVPFLSLSMMLSYVLGPFYGLRVATILYFVLGWAGAWLYSGLVFKKSEFRALAASLFIGNGFFVCRMAHGHIDHIPFLTLPLALWALHRLTDAFRRMTAGRRLVVGLAASLAFGAGISVVVDGSPVAILHYLFWVAVYAVALAVIKRSWAPIVVPVLGGAVAALLDAGFLWPMLMEQQYFPRLSKNSFTNPLCLLWFMLLPVGGRVIPAPENGHEYSVFIGPILAWLIWRYRKEIAAQIPAEARWPLLLTAVTAIVLGMGSLHAVGVPQWLSPLDLLRHLPGFRSMNATGRFWGFLSLPLSLMAAVGIQYFLQETAKPHRVGVWLRWAIVLQFGFMSAFLIRSIPFSAPYEPVPYQGLFPEGGADISYSKGGARIYQYDLVSPVRGLLDAYNMGDFIHPDMDPGVHLFRGAFLDEKGLRTSQWVKGRFMSWNCIRVDFLKTAPSAIRNAEHTLTLTFNQAWHRYWSCSKGRVYSINGRNLALDIPVRALDGAPVDLIFHDPVSELGAKVSKAAWLAWMPLMLLLGVLSFRAFSGAIERVD
;
A
#
# COMPACT_ATOMS: atom_id res chain seq x y z
N MET A 1 -2.66 -4.30 -51.30
CA MET A 1 -3.58 -3.15 -51.16
C MET A 1 -3.32 -2.36 -49.86
N PHE A 2 -2.05 -2.14 -49.47
CA PHE A 2 -1.65 -1.22 -48.41
C PHE A 2 -0.66 -0.23 -49.04
N GLY A 3 -1.20 0.81 -49.66
CA GLY A 3 -0.43 1.89 -50.28
C GLY A 3 0.15 2.82 -49.22
N LYS A 4 1.40 3.24 -49.42
CA LYS A 4 2.13 4.27 -48.66
C LYS A 4 1.26 5.52 -48.43
N MET A 5 0.72 5.68 -47.21
CA MET A 5 0.31 6.99 -46.68
C MET A 5 1.50 7.64 -45.97
N GLN A 6 2.55 7.96 -46.71
CA GLN A 6 3.66 8.80 -46.25
C GLN A 6 3.63 10.06 -47.11
N GLY A 7 3.11 11.18 -46.58
CA GLY A 7 3.24 12.48 -47.24
C GLY A 7 2.02 13.41 -47.24
N MET A 8 0.92 13.09 -46.54
CA MET A 8 -0.12 14.11 -46.33
C MET A 8 0.25 15.00 -45.14
N GLU A 9 0.94 16.10 -45.43
CA GLU A 9 0.91 17.28 -44.56
C GLU A 9 -0.53 17.81 -44.56
N LEU A 10 -1.32 17.28 -43.63
CA LEU A 10 -2.70 17.71 -43.40
C LEU A 10 -2.68 19.16 -42.91
N ASN A 11 -3.03 20.09 -43.80
CA ASN A 11 -3.38 21.46 -43.44
C ASN A 11 -4.32 21.42 -42.21
N CYS A 12 -3.90 22.02 -41.11
CA CYS A 12 -4.62 22.05 -39.84
C CYS A 12 -5.99 22.72 -40.03
N THR A 13 -7.03 21.93 -40.28
CA THR A 13 -8.40 22.42 -40.41
C THR A 13 -8.92 22.93 -39.07
N CYS A 14 -9.93 23.82 -39.11
CA CYS A 14 -10.60 24.38 -37.93
C CYS A 14 -10.99 23.31 -36.87
N SER A 15 -11.34 22.09 -37.31
CA SER A 15 -11.63 20.93 -36.45
C SER A 15 -10.51 20.56 -35.47
N GLN A 16 -9.25 20.75 -35.87
CA GLN A 16 -8.11 20.42 -35.02
C GLN A 16 -7.93 21.40 -33.86
N LYS A 17 -8.32 22.68 -34.02
CA LYS A 17 -8.21 23.68 -32.95
C LYS A 17 -9.19 23.38 -31.81
N ASP A 18 -10.45 23.09 -32.15
CA ASP A 18 -11.47 22.72 -31.16
C ASP A 18 -11.11 21.40 -30.46
N GLY A 19 -10.67 20.39 -31.22
CA GLY A 19 -10.20 19.12 -30.65
C GLY A 19 -9.04 19.31 -29.67
N ALA A 20 -8.06 20.13 -30.03
CA ALA A 20 -6.92 20.44 -29.17
C ALA A 20 -7.35 21.14 -27.88
N PHE A 21 -8.32 22.06 -27.95
CA PHE A 21 -8.88 22.72 -26.77
C PHE A 21 -9.48 21.70 -25.79
N TRP A 22 -10.38 20.83 -26.26
CA TRP A 22 -11.03 19.84 -25.38
C TRP A 22 -10.06 18.80 -24.81
N MET A 23 -9.04 18.39 -25.58
CA MET A 23 -7.97 17.55 -25.04
C MET A 23 -7.20 18.25 -23.91
N ARG A 24 -6.90 19.55 -24.05
CA ARG A 24 -6.28 20.34 -22.99
C ARG A 24 -7.16 20.44 -21.76
N CYS A 25 -8.45 20.67 -21.94
CA CYS A 25 -9.42 20.63 -20.83
C CYS A 25 -9.38 19.28 -20.09
N PHE A 26 -9.24 18.16 -20.81
CA PHE A 26 -9.11 16.85 -20.20
C PHE A 26 -7.85 16.71 -19.32
N TRP A 27 -6.67 16.96 -19.89
CA TRP A 27 -5.43 16.68 -19.17
C TRP A 27 -5.10 17.73 -18.11
N VAL A 28 -5.38 19.02 -18.38
CA VAL A 28 -5.26 20.07 -17.37
C VAL A 28 -6.33 19.90 -16.30
N GLY A 29 -7.56 19.57 -16.68
CA GLY A 29 -8.68 19.48 -15.75
C GLY A 29 -8.46 18.40 -14.68
N ILE A 30 -7.96 17.21 -15.05
CA ILE A 30 -7.72 16.14 -14.07
C ILE A 30 -6.62 16.54 -13.09
N ALA A 31 -5.52 17.13 -13.58
CA ALA A 31 -4.45 17.63 -12.71
C ALA A 31 -4.94 18.76 -11.79
N ALA A 32 -5.69 19.71 -12.35
CA ALA A 32 -6.29 20.82 -11.59
C ALA A 32 -7.29 20.33 -10.55
N PHE A 33 -8.04 19.26 -10.84
CA PHE A 33 -8.95 18.65 -9.89
C PHE A 33 -8.22 18.08 -8.67
N TYR A 34 -7.14 17.34 -8.87
CA TYR A 34 -6.32 16.87 -7.75
C TYR A 34 -5.66 18.03 -7.00
N ALA A 35 -5.14 19.04 -7.71
CA ALA A 35 -4.58 20.22 -7.08
C ALA A 35 -5.62 20.95 -6.20
N ALA A 36 -6.84 21.11 -6.69
CA ALA A 36 -7.94 21.69 -5.93
C ALA A 36 -8.30 20.83 -4.71
N LEU A 37 -8.40 19.51 -4.88
CA LEU A 37 -8.65 18.58 -3.77
C LEU A 37 -7.60 18.75 -2.67
N PHE A 38 -6.31 18.70 -3.03
CA PHE A 38 -5.25 18.87 -2.05
C PHE A 38 -5.25 20.28 -1.46
N LEU A 39 -5.53 21.33 -2.24
CA LEU A 39 -5.57 22.70 -1.73
C LEU A 39 -6.69 22.91 -0.69
N PHE A 40 -7.91 22.45 -0.98
CA PHE A 40 -9.07 22.69 -0.12
C PHE A 40 -9.14 21.72 1.07
N PHE A 41 -8.59 20.51 0.94
CA PHE A 41 -8.67 19.46 1.96
C PHE A 41 -7.32 19.09 2.55
N PHE A 42 -6.27 19.89 2.31
CA PHE A 42 -4.91 19.58 2.77
C PHE A 42 -4.86 19.29 4.26
N ASN A 43 -5.56 20.12 5.06
CA ASN A 43 -5.52 20.10 6.52
C ASN A 43 -6.71 19.38 7.17
N ARG A 44 -7.41 18.52 6.43
CA ARG A 44 -8.54 17.78 6.98
C ARG A 44 -8.28 16.28 7.00
N VAL A 45 -8.71 15.60 8.04
CA VAL A 45 -8.65 14.15 8.15
C VAL A 45 -9.83 13.52 7.41
N GLY A 46 -9.57 12.43 6.68
CA GLY A 46 -10.64 11.67 6.02
C GLY A 46 -11.19 10.57 6.93
N LEU A 47 -12.37 10.05 6.62
CA LEU A 47 -12.95 8.88 7.29
C LEU A 47 -12.32 7.55 6.84
N ASN A 48 -12.73 6.48 7.54
CA ASN A 48 -12.48 5.08 7.19
C ASN A 48 -10.97 4.79 7.17
N ASP A 49 -10.47 4.21 6.09
CA ASP A 49 -9.08 3.83 5.99
C ASP A 49 -8.13 5.04 6.03
N ASN A 50 -8.57 6.26 5.64
CA ASN A 50 -7.71 7.45 5.78
C ASN A 50 -7.33 7.71 7.25
N ASP A 51 -8.32 7.58 8.14
CA ASP A 51 -8.15 7.71 9.58
C ASP A 51 -7.32 6.54 10.12
N GLN A 52 -7.60 5.32 9.68
CA GLN A 52 -6.82 4.13 10.04
C GLN A 52 -5.33 4.28 9.68
N PHE A 53 -5.01 4.69 8.46
CA PHE A 53 -3.62 4.88 8.04
C PHE A 53 -2.96 6.05 8.78
N LEU A 54 -3.68 7.15 9.04
CA LEU A 54 -3.16 8.24 9.86
C LEU A 54 -2.80 7.73 11.26
N MET A 55 -3.69 6.98 11.89
CA MET A 55 -3.45 6.35 13.18
C MET A 55 -2.21 5.45 13.16
N PHE A 56 -2.01 4.63 12.14
CA PHE A 56 -0.79 3.82 12.03
C PHE A 56 0.50 4.66 11.90
N HIS A 57 0.45 5.76 11.14
CA HIS A 57 1.58 6.70 11.07
C HIS A 57 1.84 7.38 12.42
N GLU A 58 0.80 7.78 13.15
CA GLU A 58 0.90 8.37 14.49
C GLU A 58 1.54 7.38 15.48
N LEU A 59 1.06 6.13 15.50
CA LEU A 59 1.60 5.10 16.37
C LEU A 59 3.09 4.87 16.11
N GLN A 60 3.47 4.72 14.84
CA GLN A 60 4.86 4.50 14.48
C GLN A 60 5.72 5.75 14.73
N PHE A 61 5.16 6.95 14.55
CA PHE A 61 5.82 8.21 14.88
C PHE A 61 6.08 8.35 16.39
N TRP A 62 5.06 8.17 17.23
CA TRP A 62 5.21 8.24 18.69
C TRP A 62 6.16 7.15 19.20
N ASN A 63 6.08 5.95 18.65
CA ASN A 63 7.01 4.88 18.98
C ASN A 63 8.47 5.34 18.78
N SER A 64 8.78 5.89 17.60
CA SER A 64 10.12 6.38 17.29
C SER A 64 10.56 7.53 18.21
N ARG A 65 9.65 8.44 18.57
CA ARG A 65 9.94 9.65 19.36
C ARG A 65 10.07 9.38 20.85
N LEU A 66 9.24 8.50 21.39
CA LEU A 66 9.22 8.18 22.82
C LEU A 66 10.20 7.05 23.17
N PHE A 67 10.39 6.09 22.25
CA PHE A 67 11.05 4.83 22.58
C PHE A 67 12.14 4.40 21.60
N GLY A 68 12.25 5.05 20.43
CA GLY A 68 13.18 4.69 19.37
C GLY A 68 12.64 3.59 18.43
N PHE A 69 13.38 3.31 17.36
CA PHE A 69 12.92 2.43 16.27
C PHE A 69 12.89 0.93 16.59
N SER A 70 13.49 0.47 17.69
CA SER A 70 13.56 -0.97 18.00
C SER A 70 12.33 -1.50 18.71
N LYS A 71 11.48 -0.64 19.29
CA LYS A 71 10.38 -1.07 20.16
C LYS A 71 9.11 -1.32 19.35
N GLN A 72 9.00 -2.46 18.69
CA GLN A 72 7.92 -2.70 17.73
C GLN A 72 6.59 -3.19 18.33
N TRP A 73 6.37 -3.05 19.64
CA TRP A 73 5.07 -3.36 20.25
C TRP A 73 4.26 -2.10 20.50
N SER A 74 2.97 -2.13 20.19
CA SER A 74 2.03 -1.06 20.52
C SER A 74 0.84 -1.62 21.31
N PRO A 75 0.66 -1.23 22.58
CA PRO A 75 -0.53 -1.57 23.36
C PRO A 75 -1.78 -0.81 22.90
N MET A 76 -1.65 0.19 22.02
CA MET A 76 -2.75 1.11 21.70
C MET A 76 -3.87 0.49 20.87
N LEU A 77 -3.62 -0.63 20.17
CA LEU A 77 -4.60 -1.26 19.29
C LEU A 77 -4.97 -2.64 19.81
N VAL A 78 -6.25 -2.80 20.16
CA VAL A 78 -6.86 -4.05 20.60
C VAL A 78 -6.07 -4.77 21.71
N GLY A 79 -5.51 -3.97 22.61
CA GLY A 79 -4.72 -4.46 23.72
C GLY A 79 -3.33 -4.95 23.34
N GLY A 80 -2.81 -4.69 22.15
CA GLY A 80 -1.44 -5.04 21.79
C GLY A 80 -1.27 -5.62 20.39
N ILE A 81 -0.47 -4.96 19.56
CA ILE A 81 0.00 -5.50 18.28
C ILE A 81 1.51 -5.30 18.09
N SER A 82 2.12 -6.15 17.27
CA SER A 82 3.45 -5.88 16.71
C SER A 82 3.31 -4.90 15.54
N LEU A 83 3.81 -3.67 15.71
CA LEU A 83 3.83 -2.63 14.68
C LEU A 83 4.60 -3.07 13.42
N ALA A 84 5.79 -3.64 13.58
CA ALA A 84 6.55 -4.17 12.44
C ALA A 84 5.95 -5.46 11.86
N GLY A 85 5.08 -6.13 12.63
CA GLY A 85 4.33 -7.29 12.21
C GLY A 85 3.10 -6.97 11.36
N ASP A 86 2.52 -5.79 11.57
CA ASP A 86 1.26 -5.40 10.97
C ASP A 86 1.48 -4.92 9.52
N PRO A 87 0.80 -5.54 8.52
CA PRO A 87 0.95 -5.20 7.12
C PRO A 87 0.46 -3.78 6.77
N GLN A 88 -0.29 -3.11 7.63
CA GLN A 88 -0.79 -1.75 7.36
C GLN A 88 0.05 -0.67 8.04
N VAL A 89 0.97 -1.03 8.92
CA VAL A 89 1.86 -0.08 9.57
C VAL A 89 3.00 0.29 8.61
N PRO A 90 3.14 1.56 8.26
CA PRO A 90 4.19 2.00 7.36
C PRO A 90 5.53 2.03 8.09
N PHE A 91 6.55 1.37 7.54
CA PHE A 91 7.90 1.36 8.13
C PHE A 91 8.94 1.62 7.05
N LEU A 92 9.76 2.66 7.26
CA LEU A 92 10.78 3.14 6.30
C LEU A 92 10.27 3.44 4.88
N SER A 93 8.95 3.50 4.70
CA SER A 93 8.33 3.89 3.45
C SER A 93 8.48 5.38 3.16
N LEU A 94 8.23 5.81 1.92
CA LEU A 94 8.21 7.24 1.57
C LEU A 94 7.26 8.05 2.48
N SER A 95 6.04 7.55 2.72
CA SER A 95 5.08 8.24 3.59
C SER A 95 5.56 8.33 5.03
N MET A 96 6.17 7.26 5.57
CA MET A 96 6.68 7.27 6.93
C MET A 96 7.94 8.12 7.08
N MET A 97 8.86 8.09 6.11
CA MET A 97 10.05 8.94 6.08
C MET A 97 9.66 10.43 6.10
N LEU A 98 8.68 10.82 5.27
CA LEU A 98 8.15 12.18 5.27
C LEU A 98 7.42 12.49 6.58
N SER A 99 6.72 11.51 7.16
CA SER A 99 6.02 11.64 8.44
C SER A 99 6.96 11.92 9.62
N TYR A 100 8.17 11.34 9.62
CA TYR A 100 9.15 11.66 10.67
C TYR A 100 9.65 13.11 10.61
N VAL A 101 9.66 13.71 9.42
CA VAL A 101 10.16 15.08 9.17
C VAL A 101 9.05 16.12 9.32
N LEU A 102 7.89 15.87 8.71
CA LEU A 102 6.78 16.83 8.59
C LEU A 102 5.67 16.60 9.62
N GLY A 103 5.72 15.48 10.35
CA GLY A 103 4.63 14.97 11.17
C GLY A 103 3.74 13.97 10.39
N PRO A 104 3.06 13.04 11.08
CA PRO A 104 2.30 11.93 10.47
C PRO A 104 1.34 12.35 9.37
N PHE A 105 0.48 13.32 9.68
CA PHE A 105 -0.54 13.78 8.76
C PHE A 105 0.05 14.43 7.50
N TYR A 106 0.95 15.42 7.66
CA TYR A 106 1.52 16.12 6.51
C TYR A 106 2.46 15.25 5.69
N GLY A 107 3.22 14.36 6.34
CA GLY A 107 4.08 13.40 5.65
C GLY A 107 3.29 12.50 4.70
N LEU A 108 2.19 11.94 5.19
CA LEU A 108 1.25 11.13 4.41
C LEU A 108 0.65 11.89 3.22
N ARG A 109 0.24 13.15 3.42
CA ARG A 109 -0.31 14.01 2.37
C ARG A 109 0.72 14.31 1.28
N VAL A 110 1.94 14.71 1.67
CA VAL A 110 3.02 15.01 0.73
C VAL A 110 3.41 13.76 -0.05
N ALA A 111 3.53 12.61 0.60
CA ALA A 111 3.80 11.34 -0.08
C ALA A 111 2.74 11.01 -1.14
N THR A 112 1.46 11.17 -0.79
CA THR A 112 0.35 10.98 -1.72
C THR A 112 0.50 11.89 -2.95
N ILE A 113 0.78 13.18 -2.76
CA ILE A 113 1.02 14.13 -3.87
C ILE A 113 2.19 13.67 -4.75
N LEU A 114 3.30 13.25 -4.13
CA LEU A 114 4.47 12.75 -4.86
C LEU A 114 4.14 11.52 -5.71
N TYR A 115 3.32 10.58 -5.20
CA TYR A 115 2.88 9.44 -5.98
C TYR A 115 2.03 9.83 -7.21
N PHE A 116 1.18 10.85 -7.11
CA PHE A 116 0.44 11.37 -8.27
C PHE A 116 1.37 12.02 -9.30
N VAL A 117 2.34 12.81 -8.85
CA VAL A 117 3.33 13.43 -9.74
C VAL A 117 4.16 12.35 -10.44
N LEU A 118 4.69 11.39 -9.69
CA LEU A 118 5.49 10.28 -10.22
C LEU A 118 4.68 9.38 -11.14
N GLY A 119 3.41 9.12 -10.83
CA GLY A 119 2.55 8.30 -11.67
C GLY A 119 2.15 8.98 -12.96
N TRP A 120 1.84 10.28 -12.90
CA TRP A 120 1.60 11.07 -14.11
C TRP A 120 2.84 11.12 -14.98
N ALA A 121 4.01 11.43 -14.40
CA ALA A 121 5.27 11.48 -15.13
C ALA A 121 5.64 10.10 -15.73
N GLY A 122 5.48 9.02 -14.96
CA GLY A 122 5.69 7.65 -15.42
C GLY A 122 4.77 7.28 -16.58
N ALA A 123 3.48 7.59 -16.49
CA ALA A 123 2.52 7.33 -17.56
C ALA A 123 2.80 8.20 -18.81
N TRP A 124 3.23 9.45 -18.63
CA TRP A 124 3.66 10.32 -19.73
C TRP A 124 4.89 9.75 -20.45
N LEU A 125 5.89 9.30 -19.70
CA LEU A 125 7.10 8.66 -20.22
C LEU A 125 6.79 7.35 -20.96
N TYR A 126 5.97 6.49 -20.33
CA TYR A 126 5.55 5.21 -20.91
C TYR A 126 4.72 5.40 -22.18
N SER A 127 3.77 6.34 -22.17
CA SER A 127 2.97 6.66 -23.35
C SER A 127 3.80 7.20 -24.52
N GLY A 128 5.03 7.68 -24.26
CA GLY A 128 5.99 8.03 -25.30
C GLY A 128 6.50 6.85 -26.13
N LEU A 129 6.23 5.61 -25.71
CA LEU A 129 6.40 4.41 -26.55
C LEU A 129 5.33 4.31 -27.64
N VAL A 130 4.17 4.94 -27.47
CA VAL A 130 3.01 4.87 -28.38
C VAL A 130 2.84 6.17 -29.17
N PHE A 131 2.92 7.31 -28.48
CA PHE A 131 2.65 8.62 -29.08
C PHE A 131 3.93 9.40 -29.34
N LYS A 132 4.02 10.04 -30.51
CA LYS A 132 5.08 11.01 -30.82
C LYS A 132 4.77 12.39 -30.25
N LYS A 133 3.52 12.82 -30.34
CA LYS A 133 3.03 14.13 -29.91
C LYS A 133 2.82 14.18 -28.39
N SER A 134 3.30 15.24 -27.74
CA SER A 134 3.27 15.42 -26.29
C SER A 134 1.87 15.54 -25.72
N GLU A 135 0.91 16.04 -26.50
CA GLU A 135 -0.47 16.26 -26.06
C GLU A 135 -1.18 14.93 -25.78
N PHE A 136 -1.00 13.92 -26.64
CA PHE A 136 -1.58 12.60 -26.42
C PHE A 136 -0.90 11.84 -25.29
N ARG A 137 0.39 12.10 -25.05
CA ARG A 137 1.10 11.59 -23.88
C ARG A 137 0.52 12.16 -22.58
N ALA A 138 0.32 13.49 -22.54
CA ALA A 138 -0.29 14.18 -21.41
C ALA A 138 -1.74 13.72 -21.17
N LEU A 139 -2.50 13.50 -22.25
CA LEU A 139 -3.85 12.94 -22.18
C LEU A 139 -3.84 11.54 -21.57
N ALA A 140 -3.02 10.61 -22.08
CA ALA A 140 -2.93 9.26 -21.54
C ALA A 140 -2.50 9.24 -20.06
N ALA A 141 -1.53 10.07 -19.69
CA ALA A 141 -1.06 10.21 -18.32
C ALA A 141 -2.15 10.72 -17.37
N SER A 142 -2.94 11.70 -17.83
CA SER A 142 -4.01 12.28 -17.02
C SER A 142 -5.19 11.31 -16.87
N LEU A 143 -5.56 10.61 -17.94
CA LEU A 143 -6.56 9.54 -17.88
C LEU A 143 -6.13 8.40 -16.94
N PHE A 144 -4.83 8.09 -16.88
CA PHE A 144 -4.30 7.08 -15.98
C PHE A 144 -4.49 7.47 -14.51
N ILE A 145 -4.03 8.66 -14.10
CA ILE A 145 -4.18 9.09 -12.71
C ILE A 145 -5.65 9.38 -12.35
N GLY A 146 -6.45 9.85 -13.31
CA GLY A 146 -7.87 10.15 -13.14
C GLY A 146 -8.79 8.92 -13.27
N ASN A 147 -8.24 7.72 -13.47
CA ASN A 147 -9.04 6.52 -13.60
C ASN A 147 -9.80 6.20 -12.29
N GLY A 148 -10.95 5.53 -12.43
CA GLY A 148 -11.79 5.12 -11.30
C GLY A 148 -11.06 4.38 -10.18
N PHE A 149 -10.01 3.62 -10.49
CA PHE A 149 -9.26 2.87 -9.49
C PHE A 149 -8.62 3.78 -8.44
N PHE A 150 -7.85 4.78 -8.87
CA PHE A 150 -7.15 5.68 -7.96
C PHE A 150 -8.09 6.68 -7.29
N VAL A 151 -9.09 7.18 -8.02
CA VAL A 151 -10.12 8.08 -7.49
C VAL A 151 -10.90 7.42 -6.35
N CYS A 152 -11.40 6.20 -6.57
CA CYS A 152 -12.17 5.47 -5.56
C CYS A 152 -11.32 5.15 -4.33
N ARG A 153 -10.07 4.71 -4.50
CA ARG A 153 -9.16 4.37 -3.40
C ARG A 153 -8.78 5.59 -2.57
N MET A 154 -8.49 6.72 -3.21
CA MET A 154 -8.27 7.97 -2.50
C MET A 154 -9.50 8.41 -1.71
N ALA A 155 -10.69 8.32 -2.31
CA ALA A 155 -11.94 8.72 -1.64
C ALA A 155 -12.28 7.85 -0.42
N HIS A 156 -11.95 6.55 -0.46
CA HIS A 156 -12.17 5.61 0.64
C HIS A 156 -11.01 5.55 1.65
N GLY A 157 -9.85 6.10 1.28
CA GLY A 157 -8.67 6.14 2.15
C GLY A 157 -7.75 4.93 2.07
N HIS A 158 -7.90 4.10 1.03
CA HIS A 158 -7.00 2.99 0.73
C HIS A 158 -5.71 3.54 0.07
N ILE A 159 -5.00 4.37 0.82
CA ILE A 159 -3.83 5.11 0.34
C ILE A 159 -2.62 4.20 0.15
N ASP A 160 -2.63 3.02 0.76
CA ASP A 160 -1.68 1.92 0.49
C ASP A 160 -1.64 1.48 -0.97
N HIS A 161 -2.70 1.75 -1.73
CA HIS A 161 -2.77 1.46 -3.16
C HIS A 161 -2.36 2.64 -4.06
N ILE A 162 -2.12 3.82 -3.51
CA ILE A 162 -1.66 4.99 -4.28
C ILE A 162 -0.24 4.79 -4.83
N PRO A 163 0.71 4.13 -4.14
CA PRO A 163 1.99 3.70 -4.69
C PRO A 163 1.97 3.04 -6.08
N PHE A 164 0.89 2.32 -6.42
CA PHE A 164 0.72 1.70 -7.75
C PHE A 164 0.76 2.69 -8.90
N LEU A 165 0.50 3.97 -8.64
CA LEU A 165 0.65 5.04 -9.62
C LEU A 165 2.03 5.04 -10.27
N THR A 166 3.07 4.62 -9.57
CA THR A 166 4.45 4.60 -10.09
C THR A 166 4.75 3.45 -11.05
N LEU A 167 3.85 2.49 -11.19
CA LEU A 167 4.05 1.32 -12.04
C LEU A 167 4.43 1.65 -13.49
N PRO A 168 3.79 2.62 -14.19
CA PRO A 168 4.19 2.96 -15.56
C PRO A 168 5.64 3.45 -15.67
N LEU A 169 6.17 4.11 -14.63
CA LEU A 169 7.58 4.52 -14.59
C LEU A 169 8.52 3.31 -14.59
N ALA A 170 8.21 2.29 -13.78
CA ALA A 170 8.95 1.04 -13.75
C ALA A 170 8.88 0.30 -15.09
N LEU A 171 7.68 0.21 -15.70
CA LEU A 171 7.54 -0.44 -17.01
C LEU A 171 8.30 0.32 -18.10
N TRP A 172 8.28 1.65 -18.08
CA TRP A 172 9.06 2.48 -19.00
C TRP A 172 10.57 2.26 -18.81
N ALA A 173 11.04 2.24 -17.57
CA ALA A 173 12.44 1.98 -17.25
C ALA A 173 12.88 0.61 -17.80
N LEU A 174 12.05 -0.44 -17.68
CA LEU A 174 12.36 -1.76 -18.23
C LEU A 174 12.51 -1.74 -19.75
N HIS A 175 11.66 -1.01 -20.48
CA HIS A 175 11.84 -0.84 -21.92
C HIS A 175 13.17 -0.18 -22.26
N ARG A 176 13.48 0.95 -21.60
CA ARG A 176 14.71 1.72 -21.85
C ARG A 176 15.97 0.91 -21.54
N LEU A 177 15.97 0.20 -20.41
CA LEU A 177 17.07 -0.68 -20.01
C LEU A 177 17.27 -1.81 -21.01
N THR A 178 16.19 -2.45 -21.45
CA THR A 178 16.26 -3.57 -22.41
C THR A 178 16.83 -3.12 -23.75
N ASP A 179 16.40 -1.96 -24.24
CA ASP A 179 16.93 -1.39 -25.48
C ASP A 179 18.40 -0.99 -25.35
N ALA A 180 18.79 -0.41 -24.21
CA ALA A 180 20.16 -0.02 -23.93
C ALA A 180 21.10 -1.24 -23.87
N PHE A 181 20.69 -2.31 -23.16
CA PHE A 181 21.50 -3.53 -23.02
C PHE A 181 21.87 -4.18 -24.35
N ARG A 182 20.94 -4.18 -25.31
CA ARG A 182 21.18 -4.77 -26.65
C ARG A 182 22.28 -4.05 -27.41
N ARG A 183 22.54 -2.78 -27.10
CA ARG A 183 23.56 -1.95 -27.77
C ARG A 183 24.90 -1.93 -27.03
N MET A 184 24.98 -2.48 -25.81
CA MET A 184 26.16 -2.42 -24.96
C MET A 184 27.06 -3.65 -25.11
N THR A 185 28.36 -3.48 -24.82
CA THR A 185 29.32 -4.58 -24.63
C THR A 185 29.04 -5.35 -23.33
N ALA A 186 29.52 -6.59 -23.22
CA ALA A 186 29.24 -7.45 -22.05
C ALA A 186 29.62 -6.79 -20.71
N GLY A 187 30.82 -6.20 -20.60
CA GLY A 187 31.26 -5.51 -19.38
C GLY A 187 30.38 -4.31 -19.01
N ARG A 188 29.96 -3.52 -20.00
CA ARG A 188 29.04 -2.38 -19.76
C ARG A 188 27.65 -2.85 -19.34
N ARG A 189 27.14 -3.94 -19.90
CA ARG A 189 25.85 -4.54 -19.48
C ARG A 189 25.87 -4.94 -18.02
N LEU A 190 26.97 -5.50 -17.52
CA LEU A 190 27.10 -5.89 -16.12
C LEU A 190 27.00 -4.66 -15.20
N VAL A 191 27.80 -3.62 -15.46
CA VAL A 191 27.82 -2.39 -14.65
C VAL A 191 26.47 -1.69 -14.66
N VAL A 192 25.92 -1.44 -15.86
CA VAL A 192 24.61 -0.78 -16.01
C VAL A 192 23.49 -1.63 -15.43
N GLY A 193 23.57 -2.96 -15.55
CA GLY A 193 22.57 -3.85 -14.98
C GLY A 193 22.60 -3.90 -13.46
N LEU A 194 23.78 -3.88 -12.84
CA LEU A 194 23.89 -3.76 -11.40
C LEU A 194 23.35 -2.41 -10.91
N ALA A 195 23.76 -1.31 -11.56
CA ALA A 195 23.28 0.03 -11.24
C ALA A 195 21.75 0.13 -11.37
N ALA A 196 21.20 -0.41 -12.47
CA ALA A 196 19.77 -0.44 -12.71
C ALA A 196 19.03 -1.29 -11.68
N SER A 197 19.57 -2.45 -11.29
CA SER A 197 18.96 -3.32 -10.28
C SER A 197 18.94 -2.64 -8.91
N LEU A 198 20.03 -1.97 -8.52
CA LEU A 198 20.09 -1.22 -7.25
C LEU A 198 19.14 -0.01 -7.26
N ALA A 199 19.06 0.74 -8.36
CA ALA A 199 18.13 1.85 -8.50
C ALA A 199 16.67 1.37 -8.48
N PHE A 200 16.37 0.27 -9.19
CA PHE A 200 15.05 -0.33 -9.24
C PHE A 200 14.63 -0.87 -7.86
N GLY A 201 15.54 -1.53 -7.14
CA GLY A 201 15.30 -2.03 -5.80
C GLY A 201 15.05 -0.93 -4.78
N ALA A 202 15.87 0.13 -4.77
CA ALA A 202 15.62 1.28 -3.91
C ALA A 202 14.31 2.00 -4.27
N GLY A 203 14.04 2.13 -5.57
CA GLY A 203 12.76 2.61 -6.08
C GLY A 203 11.60 1.83 -5.48
N ILE A 204 11.61 0.49 -5.59
CA ILE A 204 10.57 -0.37 -4.99
C ILE A 204 10.47 -0.15 -3.49
N SER A 205 11.58 -0.18 -2.74
CA SER A 205 11.55 -0.08 -1.27
C SER A 205 10.89 1.20 -0.78
N VAL A 206 11.22 2.33 -1.42
CA VAL A 206 10.68 3.64 -1.04
C VAL A 206 9.25 3.79 -1.52
N VAL A 207 8.99 3.35 -2.75
CA VAL A 207 7.77 3.72 -3.46
C VAL A 207 6.58 2.88 -3.06
N VAL A 208 6.73 1.61 -2.69
CA VAL A 208 5.57 0.72 -2.47
C VAL A 208 4.91 0.87 -1.08
N ASP A 209 5.38 1.86 -0.33
CA ASP A 209 4.80 2.34 0.93
C ASP A 209 4.62 1.33 2.06
N GLY A 210 5.41 0.25 2.04
CA GLY A 210 5.35 -0.81 3.04
C GLY A 210 4.11 -1.72 2.98
N SER A 211 3.05 -1.38 2.23
CA SER A 211 1.88 -2.26 2.17
C SER A 211 2.19 -3.59 1.46
N PRO A 212 2.04 -4.75 2.10
CA PRO A 212 2.45 -6.04 1.53
C PRO A 212 1.57 -6.45 0.37
N VAL A 213 0.29 -6.10 0.45
CA VAL A 213 -0.64 -6.26 -0.66
C VAL A 213 -0.17 -5.39 -1.83
N ALA A 214 0.30 -4.16 -1.54
CA ALA A 214 0.84 -3.29 -2.57
C ALA A 214 2.12 -3.86 -3.20
N ILE A 215 3.08 -4.29 -2.38
CA ILE A 215 4.35 -4.92 -2.79
C ILE A 215 4.07 -6.13 -3.66
N LEU A 216 3.18 -7.02 -3.19
CA LEU A 216 2.88 -8.27 -3.87
C LEU A 216 2.26 -8.05 -5.25
N HIS A 217 1.25 -7.18 -5.38
CA HIS A 217 0.72 -6.91 -6.72
C HIS A 217 1.72 -6.13 -7.58
N TYR A 218 2.52 -5.21 -7.02
CA TYR A 218 3.47 -4.42 -7.79
C TYR A 218 4.53 -5.32 -8.43
N LEU A 219 5.15 -6.18 -7.62
CA LEU A 219 6.12 -7.17 -8.08
C LEU A 219 5.50 -8.19 -9.04
N PHE A 220 4.28 -8.65 -8.74
CA PHE A 220 3.55 -9.56 -9.63
C PHE A 220 3.35 -8.94 -11.02
N TRP A 221 2.88 -7.69 -11.09
CA TRP A 221 2.63 -7.02 -12.37
C TRP A 221 3.90 -6.71 -13.14
N VAL A 222 4.95 -6.26 -12.44
CA VAL A 222 6.28 -6.09 -13.03
C VAL A 222 6.79 -7.42 -13.59
N ALA A 223 6.62 -8.54 -12.88
CA ALA A 223 7.08 -9.85 -13.31
C ALA A 223 6.34 -10.36 -14.57
N VAL A 224 5.01 -10.31 -14.59
CA VAL A 224 4.21 -10.71 -15.77
C VAL A 224 4.60 -9.88 -16.99
N TYR A 225 4.74 -8.55 -16.80
CA TYR A 225 5.15 -7.65 -17.87
C TYR A 225 6.58 -7.93 -18.35
N ALA A 226 7.52 -8.12 -17.42
CA ALA A 226 8.92 -8.44 -17.69
C ALA A 226 9.08 -9.72 -18.51
N VAL A 227 8.34 -10.78 -18.16
CA VAL A 227 8.37 -12.05 -18.90
C VAL A 227 7.90 -11.85 -20.34
N ALA A 228 6.78 -11.16 -20.55
CA ALA A 228 6.30 -10.86 -21.89
C ALA A 228 7.31 -10.03 -22.70
N LEU A 229 7.89 -9.00 -22.07
CA LEU A 229 8.88 -8.15 -22.71
C LEU A 229 10.15 -8.94 -23.06
N ALA A 230 10.59 -9.84 -22.19
CA ALA A 230 11.76 -10.71 -22.40
C ALA A 230 11.59 -11.61 -23.62
N VAL A 231 10.41 -12.22 -23.77
CA VAL A 231 10.07 -13.05 -24.94
C VAL A 231 10.12 -12.24 -26.23
N ILE A 232 9.48 -11.05 -26.24
CA ILE A 232 9.39 -10.21 -27.44
C ILE A 232 10.75 -9.64 -27.84
N LYS A 233 11.50 -9.12 -26.86
CA LYS A 233 12.81 -8.51 -27.07
C LYS A 233 13.93 -9.55 -27.18
N ARG A 234 13.64 -10.83 -26.93
CA ARG A 234 14.60 -11.94 -26.86
C ARG A 234 15.79 -11.60 -25.96
N SER A 235 15.49 -11.10 -24.76
CA SER A 235 16.47 -10.61 -23.79
C SER A 235 16.05 -11.02 -22.40
N TRP A 236 17.00 -11.47 -21.58
CA TRP A 236 16.76 -11.77 -20.16
C TRP A 236 16.81 -10.54 -19.26
N ALA A 237 17.30 -9.39 -19.76
CA ALA A 237 17.44 -8.17 -18.98
C ALA A 237 16.14 -7.70 -18.29
N PRO A 238 14.95 -7.72 -18.96
CA PRO A 238 13.68 -7.39 -18.31
C PRO A 238 13.35 -8.24 -17.08
N ILE A 239 13.84 -9.47 -16.99
CA ILE A 239 13.57 -10.40 -15.87
C ILE A 239 14.65 -10.24 -14.80
N VAL A 240 15.92 -10.26 -15.19
CA VAL A 240 17.05 -10.23 -14.25
C VAL A 240 17.05 -8.94 -13.43
N VAL A 241 16.80 -7.78 -14.04
CA VAL A 241 16.85 -6.50 -13.34
C VAL A 241 15.78 -6.39 -12.24
N PRO A 242 14.48 -6.65 -12.49
CA PRO A 242 13.48 -6.69 -11.42
C PRO A 242 13.71 -7.76 -10.37
N VAL A 243 14.22 -8.95 -10.73
CA VAL A 243 14.49 -10.01 -9.74
C VAL A 243 15.59 -9.56 -8.78
N LEU A 244 16.71 -9.06 -9.31
CA LEU A 244 17.80 -8.52 -8.48
C LEU A 244 17.35 -7.27 -7.72
N GLY A 245 16.58 -6.39 -8.36
CA GLY A 245 16.01 -5.21 -7.71
C GLY A 245 15.05 -5.58 -6.58
N GLY A 246 14.19 -6.58 -6.75
CA GLY A 246 13.32 -7.10 -5.71
C GLY A 246 14.10 -7.69 -4.53
N ALA A 247 15.21 -8.39 -4.79
CA ALA A 247 16.11 -8.86 -3.75
C ALA A 247 16.78 -7.69 -2.99
N VAL A 248 17.21 -6.65 -3.69
CA VAL A 248 17.74 -5.43 -3.08
C VAL A 248 16.67 -4.74 -2.23
N ALA A 249 15.45 -4.58 -2.74
CA ALA A 249 14.32 -4.01 -2.00
C ALA A 249 14.04 -4.81 -0.71
N ALA A 250 14.03 -6.13 -0.80
CA ALA A 250 13.83 -7.00 0.35
C ALA A 250 14.93 -6.85 1.44
N LEU A 251 16.16 -6.55 1.04
CA LEU A 251 17.26 -6.24 1.97
C LEU A 251 17.13 -4.83 2.57
N LEU A 252 16.79 -3.84 1.74
CA LEU A 252 16.57 -2.46 2.19
C LEU A 252 15.39 -2.36 3.16
N ASP A 253 14.35 -3.17 2.98
CA ASP A 253 13.15 -3.22 3.82
C ASP A 253 13.13 -4.39 4.81
N ALA A 254 14.27 -5.04 5.04
CA ALA A 254 14.36 -6.21 5.94
C ALA A 254 13.79 -5.94 7.35
N GLY A 255 13.92 -4.72 7.85
CA GLY A 255 13.38 -4.30 9.16
C GLY A 255 11.86 -4.34 9.27
N PHE A 256 11.17 -4.33 8.15
CA PHE A 256 9.71 -4.44 8.09
C PHE A 256 9.26 -5.78 7.53
N LEU A 257 9.81 -6.19 6.38
CA LEU A 257 9.34 -7.38 5.68
C LEU A 257 9.55 -8.65 6.49
N TRP A 258 10.64 -8.77 7.25
CA TRP A 258 10.93 -9.98 8.01
C TRP A 258 10.00 -10.19 9.20
N PRO A 259 9.83 -9.22 10.12
CA PRO A 259 8.87 -9.37 11.22
C PRO A 259 7.45 -9.55 10.69
N MET A 260 7.04 -8.81 9.67
CA MET A 260 5.74 -9.01 9.03
C MET A 260 5.54 -10.41 8.45
N LEU A 261 6.51 -10.95 7.70
CA LEU A 261 6.41 -12.31 7.16
C LEU A 261 6.36 -13.36 8.27
N MET A 262 7.09 -13.15 9.36
CA MET A 262 7.00 -13.99 10.56
C MET A 262 5.62 -13.90 11.17
N GLU A 263 5.10 -12.70 11.45
CA GLU A 263 3.79 -12.51 12.05
C GLU A 263 2.67 -13.10 11.18
N GLN A 264 2.74 -12.98 9.86
CA GLN A 264 1.77 -13.63 8.96
C GLN A 264 1.80 -15.16 9.01
N GLN A 265 2.91 -15.78 9.42
CA GLN A 265 2.95 -17.24 9.63
C GLN A 265 2.23 -17.66 10.91
N TYR A 266 2.31 -16.84 11.98
CA TYR A 266 1.67 -17.14 13.27
C TYR A 266 0.21 -16.66 13.35
N PHE A 267 -0.09 -15.55 12.68
CA PHE A 267 -1.40 -14.90 12.65
C PHE A 267 -1.87 -14.72 11.19
N PRO A 268 -2.05 -15.82 10.42
CA PRO A 268 -2.44 -15.71 9.03
C PRO A 268 -3.85 -15.14 8.91
N ARG A 269 -4.00 -14.06 8.13
CA ARG A 269 -5.33 -13.60 7.70
C ARG A 269 -5.90 -14.61 6.70
N LEU A 270 -6.93 -15.33 7.11
CA LEU A 270 -7.62 -16.29 6.26
C LEU A 270 -8.71 -15.56 5.46
N SER A 271 -8.52 -15.48 4.14
CA SER A 271 -9.55 -14.97 3.24
C SER A 271 -10.54 -16.08 2.86
N LYS A 272 -11.81 -15.71 2.69
CA LYS A 272 -12.82 -16.62 2.13
C LYS A 272 -12.61 -16.72 0.61
N ASN A 273 -13.04 -17.84 0.03
CA ASN A 273 -13.11 -17.95 -1.42
C ASN A 273 -14.22 -17.01 -1.91
N SER A 274 -13.85 -16.04 -2.74
CA SER A 274 -14.76 -15.08 -3.35
C SER A 274 -14.62 -15.13 -4.86
N PHE A 275 -15.75 -15.07 -5.55
CA PHE A 275 -15.82 -14.91 -7.01
C PHE A 275 -16.48 -13.57 -7.33
N THR A 276 -15.85 -12.81 -8.21
CA THR A 276 -16.38 -11.55 -8.73
C THR A 276 -16.78 -11.75 -10.18
N ASN A 277 -18.06 -11.53 -10.48
CA ASN A 277 -18.58 -11.66 -11.84
C ASN A 277 -17.88 -10.65 -12.78
N PRO A 278 -17.35 -11.08 -13.95
CA PRO A 278 -16.71 -10.16 -14.91
C PRO A 278 -17.67 -9.08 -15.46
N LEU A 279 -18.99 -9.26 -15.37
CA LEU A 279 -19.95 -8.20 -15.69
C LEU A 279 -19.84 -7.01 -14.72
N CYS A 280 -19.38 -7.22 -13.49
CA CYS A 280 -19.07 -6.14 -12.57
C CYS A 280 -17.95 -5.26 -13.12
N LEU A 281 -16.94 -5.83 -13.78
CA LEU A 281 -15.88 -5.05 -14.43
C LEU A 281 -16.48 -4.11 -15.50
N LEU A 282 -17.34 -4.64 -16.38
CA LEU A 282 -18.01 -3.82 -17.40
C LEU A 282 -18.88 -2.72 -16.77
N TRP A 283 -19.62 -3.06 -15.72
CA TRP A 283 -20.43 -2.10 -14.97
C TRP A 283 -19.57 -0.98 -14.39
N PHE A 284 -18.52 -1.31 -13.64
CA PHE A 284 -17.66 -0.33 -12.98
C PHE A 284 -16.73 0.42 -13.94
N MET A 285 -16.50 -0.10 -15.15
CA MET A 285 -15.84 0.65 -16.24
C MET A 285 -16.74 1.75 -16.82
N LEU A 286 -18.06 1.52 -16.89
CA LEU A 286 -19.02 2.35 -17.62
C LEU A 286 -19.87 3.25 -16.73
N LEU A 287 -20.39 2.72 -15.62
CA LEU A 287 -21.36 3.35 -14.73
C LEU A 287 -21.03 2.93 -13.28
N PRO A 288 -20.14 3.64 -12.59
CA PRO A 288 -19.68 3.30 -11.25
C PRO A 288 -20.70 3.77 -10.19
N VAL A 289 -21.99 3.57 -10.48
CA VAL A 289 -23.07 3.85 -9.55
C VAL A 289 -23.15 2.66 -8.60
N GLY A 290 -22.78 2.89 -7.34
CA GLY A 290 -23.04 1.92 -6.27
C GLY A 290 -24.54 1.78 -6.04
N GLY A 291 -25.04 0.55 -5.98
CA GLY A 291 -26.47 0.28 -5.75
C GLY A 291 -26.90 -1.12 -6.22
N ARG A 292 -28.10 -1.53 -5.79
CA ARG A 292 -28.66 -2.89 -5.95
C ARG A 292 -29.14 -3.26 -7.37
N VAL A 293 -28.97 -2.38 -8.37
CA VAL A 293 -29.50 -2.60 -9.74
C VAL A 293 -28.79 -3.79 -10.42
N ILE A 294 -27.52 -3.98 -10.08
CA ILE A 294 -26.77 -5.23 -10.27
C ILE A 294 -26.35 -5.64 -8.84
N PRO A 295 -26.22 -6.95 -8.50
CA PRO A 295 -25.56 -7.38 -7.27
C PRO A 295 -24.06 -7.00 -7.30
N ALA A 296 -23.79 -5.70 -7.32
CA ALA A 296 -22.50 -5.10 -7.15
C ALA A 296 -22.26 -5.04 -5.64
N PRO A 297 -21.15 -5.60 -5.13
CA PRO A 297 -20.86 -5.59 -3.71
C PRO A 297 -20.86 -4.16 -3.16
N GLU A 298 -21.23 -3.98 -1.89
CA GLU A 298 -21.22 -2.67 -1.22
C GLU A 298 -19.84 -1.98 -1.32
N ASN A 299 -18.78 -2.78 -1.45
CA ASN A 299 -17.41 -2.36 -1.72
C ASN A 299 -17.13 -2.02 -3.19
N GLY A 300 -18.02 -1.28 -3.86
CA GLY A 300 -17.86 -0.92 -5.28
C GLY A 300 -16.54 -0.21 -5.61
N HIS A 301 -15.91 0.43 -4.63
CA HIS A 301 -14.61 1.08 -4.75
C HIS A 301 -13.45 0.10 -4.99
N GLU A 302 -13.60 -1.18 -4.63
CA GLU A 302 -12.56 -2.19 -4.87
C GLU A 302 -12.49 -2.64 -6.33
N TYR A 303 -13.55 -2.39 -7.11
CA TYR A 303 -13.75 -2.87 -8.47
C TYR A 303 -13.67 -1.77 -9.54
N SER A 304 -13.60 -0.51 -9.12
CA SER A 304 -13.65 0.64 -10.03
C SER A 304 -12.39 0.73 -10.88
N VAL A 305 -12.58 0.71 -12.20
CA VAL A 305 -11.57 1.11 -13.21
C VAL A 305 -12.22 2.05 -14.22
N PHE A 306 -13.11 2.92 -13.72
CA PHE A 306 -13.95 3.80 -14.52
C PHE A 306 -13.15 4.60 -15.55
N ILE A 307 -13.60 4.52 -16.80
CA ILE A 307 -13.14 5.33 -17.94
C ILE A 307 -14.29 6.10 -18.61
N GLY A 308 -15.53 5.83 -18.21
CA GLY A 308 -16.71 6.45 -18.80
C GLY A 308 -17.17 5.81 -20.11
N PRO A 309 -18.48 5.89 -20.41
CA PRO A 309 -19.08 5.19 -21.54
C PRO A 309 -18.60 5.73 -22.90
N ILE A 310 -18.28 7.03 -22.98
CA ILE A 310 -17.79 7.63 -24.22
C ILE A 310 -16.40 7.11 -24.56
N LEU A 311 -15.48 7.07 -23.60
CA LEU A 311 -14.13 6.55 -23.85
C LEU A 311 -14.16 5.05 -24.14
N ALA A 312 -15.01 4.29 -23.44
CA ALA A 312 -15.22 2.88 -23.73
C ALA A 312 -15.75 2.66 -25.16
N TRP A 313 -16.73 3.46 -25.59
CA TRP A 313 -17.23 3.41 -26.97
C TRP A 313 -16.12 3.73 -27.98
N LEU A 314 -15.29 4.75 -27.73
CA LEU A 314 -14.14 5.08 -28.58
C LEU A 314 -13.14 3.93 -28.67
N ILE A 315 -12.80 3.30 -27.55
CA ILE A 315 -11.92 2.12 -27.52
C ILE A 315 -12.50 1.01 -28.41
N TRP A 316 -13.80 0.73 -28.29
CA TRP A 316 -14.46 -0.29 -29.10
C TRP A 316 -14.50 0.06 -30.60
N ARG A 317 -14.90 1.30 -30.92
CA ARG A 317 -15.04 1.82 -32.29
C ARG A 317 -13.73 1.79 -33.04
N TYR A 318 -12.62 2.11 -32.36
CA TYR A 318 -11.27 2.24 -32.92
C TYR A 318 -10.33 1.08 -32.56
N ARG A 319 -10.87 -0.07 -32.13
CA ARG A 319 -10.06 -1.21 -31.64
C ARG A 319 -9.02 -1.72 -32.65
N LYS A 320 -9.30 -1.64 -33.96
CA LYS A 320 -8.38 -2.10 -35.01
C LYS A 320 -7.21 -1.12 -35.16
N GLU A 321 -7.53 0.16 -35.14
CA GLU A 321 -6.60 1.27 -35.23
C GLU A 321 -5.71 1.34 -33.98
N ILE A 322 -6.29 1.14 -32.80
CA ILE A 322 -5.59 0.98 -31.52
C ILE A 322 -4.58 -0.17 -31.61
N ALA A 323 -5.02 -1.34 -32.08
CA ALA A 323 -4.13 -2.48 -32.25
C ALA A 323 -2.99 -2.18 -33.24
N ALA A 324 -3.25 -1.42 -34.30
CA ALA A 324 -2.24 -1.03 -35.28
C ALA A 324 -1.25 0.03 -34.77
N GLN A 325 -1.72 0.99 -33.97
CA GLN A 325 -0.90 2.11 -33.49
C GLN A 325 0.01 1.72 -32.32
N ILE A 326 -0.44 0.87 -31.40
CA ILE A 326 0.38 0.45 -30.25
C ILE A 326 1.46 -0.52 -30.76
N PRO A 327 2.77 -0.19 -30.63
CA PRO A 327 3.83 -1.06 -31.11
C PRO A 327 3.77 -2.44 -30.45
N ALA A 328 4.09 -3.49 -31.19
CA ALA A 328 4.01 -4.87 -30.72
C ALA A 328 4.75 -5.08 -29.36
N GLU A 329 5.87 -4.39 -29.18
CA GLU A 329 6.70 -4.42 -27.97
C GLU A 329 6.00 -3.88 -26.73
N ALA A 330 5.07 -2.94 -26.87
CA ALA A 330 4.23 -2.44 -25.77
C ALA A 330 2.87 -3.15 -25.73
N ARG A 331 2.31 -3.49 -26.90
CA ARG A 331 0.98 -4.09 -27.06
C ARG A 331 0.86 -5.46 -26.42
N TRP A 332 1.81 -6.35 -26.68
CA TRP A 332 1.73 -7.73 -26.20
C TRP A 332 1.93 -7.85 -24.69
N PRO A 333 2.90 -7.17 -24.04
CA PRO A 333 3.00 -7.19 -22.60
C PRO A 333 1.74 -6.62 -21.94
N LEU A 334 1.22 -5.48 -22.43
CA LEU A 334 -0.01 -4.89 -21.93
C LEU A 334 -1.21 -5.83 -22.06
N LEU A 335 -1.37 -6.49 -23.21
CA LEU A 335 -2.45 -7.45 -23.44
C LEU A 335 -2.36 -8.64 -22.48
N LEU A 336 -1.17 -9.24 -22.32
CA LEU A 336 -0.97 -10.36 -21.40
C LEU A 336 -1.34 -9.94 -19.98
N THR A 337 -0.79 -8.82 -19.50
CA THR A 337 -1.12 -8.31 -18.17
C THR A 337 -2.60 -7.97 -18.01
N ALA A 338 -3.27 -7.43 -19.04
CA ALA A 338 -4.69 -7.12 -18.98
C ALA A 338 -5.57 -8.38 -18.88
N VAL A 339 -5.25 -9.42 -19.67
CA VAL A 339 -5.93 -10.71 -19.58
C VAL A 339 -5.72 -11.34 -18.20
N THR A 340 -4.47 -11.35 -17.72
CA THR A 340 -4.15 -11.84 -16.38
C THR A 340 -4.89 -11.05 -15.29
N ALA A 341 -4.99 -9.73 -15.41
CA ALA A 341 -5.72 -8.86 -14.48
C ALA A 341 -7.20 -9.21 -14.43
N ILE A 342 -7.84 -9.39 -15.60
CA ILE A 342 -9.25 -9.78 -15.67
C ILE A 342 -9.46 -11.12 -14.99
N VAL A 343 -8.67 -12.14 -15.35
CA VAL A 343 -8.80 -13.50 -14.83
C VAL A 343 -8.56 -13.58 -13.33
N LEU A 344 -7.48 -12.95 -12.82
CA LEU A 344 -7.22 -12.95 -11.38
C LEU A 344 -8.21 -12.09 -10.60
N GLY A 345 -8.71 -11.01 -11.20
CA GLY A 345 -9.68 -10.16 -10.54
C GLY A 345 -11.06 -10.79 -10.38
N MET A 346 -11.39 -11.78 -11.21
CA MET A 346 -12.58 -12.63 -11.01
C MET A 346 -12.50 -13.46 -9.72
N GLY A 347 -11.33 -13.62 -9.12
CA GLY A 347 -11.17 -14.32 -7.86
C GLY A 347 -11.09 -15.84 -7.98
N SER A 348 -11.54 -16.54 -6.94
CA SER A 348 -11.53 -18.00 -6.87
C SER A 348 -12.66 -18.56 -7.72
N LEU A 349 -12.33 -19.19 -8.85
CA LEU A 349 -13.32 -19.90 -9.67
C LEU A 349 -13.90 -21.12 -8.93
N HIS A 350 -13.19 -21.62 -7.91
CA HIS A 350 -13.68 -22.68 -7.05
C HIS A 350 -14.98 -22.29 -6.31
N ALA A 351 -15.16 -21.01 -6.01
CA ALA A 351 -16.41 -20.51 -5.39
C ALA A 351 -17.65 -20.67 -6.30
N VAL A 352 -17.47 -20.93 -7.60
CA VAL A 352 -18.55 -21.22 -8.56
C VAL A 352 -18.48 -22.65 -9.12
N GLY A 353 -17.80 -23.56 -8.41
CA GLY A 353 -17.76 -24.99 -8.75
C GLY A 353 -16.70 -25.39 -9.79
N VAL A 354 -15.82 -24.49 -10.21
CA VAL A 354 -14.70 -24.83 -11.10
C VAL A 354 -13.61 -25.58 -10.30
N PRO A 355 -13.01 -26.66 -10.84
CA PRO A 355 -11.89 -27.34 -10.19
C PRO A 355 -10.73 -26.40 -9.86
N GLN A 356 -10.08 -26.59 -8.71
CA GLN A 356 -9.03 -25.70 -8.20
C GLN A 356 -7.87 -25.50 -9.20
N TRP A 357 -7.48 -26.55 -9.93
CA TRP A 357 -6.39 -26.50 -10.92
C TRP A 357 -6.71 -25.65 -12.15
N LEU A 358 -7.98 -25.32 -12.38
CA LEU A 358 -8.44 -24.39 -13.42
C LEU A 358 -8.63 -22.96 -12.90
N SER A 359 -8.43 -22.72 -11.60
CA SER A 359 -8.58 -21.40 -10.96
C SER A 359 -7.20 -20.79 -10.72
N PRO A 360 -6.73 -19.85 -11.58
CA PRO A 360 -5.36 -19.34 -11.48
C PRO A 360 -5.07 -18.65 -10.15
N LEU A 361 -6.06 -17.98 -9.55
CA LEU A 361 -5.89 -17.39 -8.23
C LEU A 361 -5.70 -18.46 -7.14
N ASP A 362 -6.44 -19.57 -7.19
CA ASP A 362 -6.30 -20.63 -6.20
C ASP A 362 -4.97 -21.36 -6.30
N LEU A 363 -4.37 -21.41 -7.50
CA LEU A 363 -2.99 -21.85 -7.67
C LEU A 363 -1.99 -20.88 -7.01
N LEU A 364 -2.22 -19.56 -7.14
CA LEU A 364 -1.37 -18.55 -6.51
C LEU A 364 -1.50 -18.52 -4.99
N ARG A 365 -2.65 -18.91 -4.41
CA ARG A 365 -2.89 -18.93 -2.96
C ARG A 365 -1.98 -19.87 -2.18
N HIS A 366 -1.25 -20.77 -2.85
CA HIS A 366 -0.19 -21.57 -2.24
C HIS A 366 1.09 -20.77 -1.96
N LEU A 367 1.25 -19.60 -2.59
CA LEU A 367 2.39 -18.71 -2.36
C LEU A 367 2.14 -17.80 -1.15
N PRO A 368 3.19 -17.45 -0.38
CA PRO A 368 3.09 -16.49 0.72
C PRO A 368 2.43 -15.18 0.29
N GLY A 369 1.57 -14.62 1.15
CA GLY A 369 0.83 -13.37 0.92
C GLY A 369 -0.39 -13.47 0.00
N PHE A 370 -0.45 -14.40 -0.96
CA PHE A 370 -1.65 -14.57 -1.80
C PHE A 370 -2.83 -15.20 -1.05
N ARG A 371 -2.56 -16.01 -0.02
CA ARG A 371 -3.59 -16.62 0.84
C ARG A 371 -4.44 -15.58 1.60
N SER A 372 -3.87 -14.43 1.90
CA SER A 372 -4.53 -13.35 2.66
C SER A 372 -5.27 -12.33 1.77
N MET A 373 -5.21 -12.47 0.44
CA MET A 373 -5.92 -11.59 -0.49
C MET A 373 -7.42 -11.92 -0.54
N ASN A 374 -8.24 -11.04 0.06
CA ASN A 374 -9.71 -11.19 0.08
C ASN A 374 -10.42 -10.46 -1.07
N ALA A 375 -9.88 -9.32 -1.50
CA ALA A 375 -10.49 -8.42 -2.48
C ALA A 375 -9.79 -8.54 -3.84
N THR A 376 -10.19 -9.53 -4.62
CA THR A 376 -9.52 -9.88 -5.88
C THR A 376 -9.74 -8.82 -6.96
N GLY A 377 -10.82 -8.04 -6.90
CA GLY A 377 -11.05 -6.88 -7.76
C GLY A 377 -9.87 -5.90 -7.82
N ARG A 378 -8.99 -5.89 -6.80
CA ARG A 378 -7.74 -5.13 -6.76
C ARG A 378 -6.81 -5.42 -7.95
N PHE A 379 -6.82 -6.64 -8.51
CA PHE A 379 -6.05 -6.99 -9.71
C PHE A 379 -6.50 -6.19 -10.94
N TRP A 380 -7.77 -5.78 -11.03
CA TRP A 380 -8.26 -4.96 -12.13
C TRP A 380 -7.61 -3.57 -12.18
N GLY A 381 -7.04 -3.07 -11.08
CA GLY A 381 -6.34 -1.78 -11.06
C GLY A 381 -5.25 -1.64 -12.13
N PHE A 382 -4.65 -2.75 -12.56
CA PHE A 382 -3.66 -2.74 -13.65
C PHE A 382 -4.26 -2.35 -15.01
N LEU A 383 -5.58 -2.51 -15.21
CA LEU A 383 -6.27 -2.10 -16.43
C LEU A 383 -6.26 -0.58 -16.63
N SER A 384 -6.02 0.21 -15.58
CA SER A 384 -5.96 1.68 -15.66
C SER A 384 -4.99 2.17 -16.75
N LEU A 385 -3.77 1.61 -16.83
CA LEU A 385 -2.76 2.00 -17.81
C LEU A 385 -3.15 1.64 -19.27
N PRO A 386 -3.42 0.36 -19.62
CA PRO A 386 -3.80 0.01 -20.98
C PRO A 386 -5.09 0.71 -21.42
N LEU A 387 -6.11 0.82 -20.55
CA LEU A 387 -7.35 1.52 -20.90
C LEU A 387 -7.10 3.00 -21.19
N SER A 388 -6.24 3.67 -20.42
CA SER A 388 -5.91 5.09 -20.65
C SER A 388 -5.16 5.32 -21.95
N LEU A 389 -4.24 4.41 -22.31
CA LEU A 389 -3.53 4.46 -23.60
C LEU A 389 -4.49 4.23 -24.77
N MET A 390 -5.34 3.20 -24.68
CA MET A 390 -6.34 2.90 -25.71
C MET A 390 -7.35 4.04 -25.87
N ALA A 391 -7.80 4.66 -24.77
CA ALA A 391 -8.68 5.82 -24.81
C ALA A 391 -8.01 7.02 -25.51
N ALA A 392 -6.74 7.31 -25.20
CA ALA A 392 -6.01 8.38 -25.85
C ALA A 392 -5.83 8.13 -27.37
N VAL A 393 -5.57 6.88 -27.78
CA VAL A 393 -5.55 6.51 -29.21
C VAL A 393 -6.94 6.65 -29.83
N GLY A 394 -8.00 6.18 -29.16
CA GLY A 394 -9.37 6.31 -29.64
C GLY A 394 -9.79 7.77 -29.85
N ILE A 395 -9.41 8.66 -28.93
CA ILE A 395 -9.61 10.11 -29.08
C ILE A 395 -8.80 10.64 -30.28
N GLN A 396 -7.55 10.23 -30.44
CA GLN A 396 -6.72 10.65 -31.58
C GLN A 396 -7.40 10.33 -32.92
N TYR A 397 -7.91 9.10 -33.11
CA TYR A 397 -8.59 8.71 -34.34
C TYR A 397 -9.94 9.39 -34.51
N PHE A 398 -10.69 9.57 -33.42
CA PHE A 398 -11.96 10.31 -33.46
C PHE A 398 -11.80 11.75 -33.96
N LEU A 399 -10.72 12.42 -33.52
CA LEU A 399 -10.37 13.76 -33.99
C LEU A 399 -9.96 13.79 -35.47
N GLN A 400 -9.35 12.71 -35.97
CA GLN A 400 -8.93 12.61 -37.37
C GLN A 400 -10.09 12.28 -38.31
N GLU A 401 -11.00 11.39 -37.91
CA GLU A 401 -12.14 10.94 -38.74
C GLU A 401 -13.26 11.98 -38.77
N THR A 402 -13.48 12.72 -37.68
CA THR A 402 -14.65 13.59 -37.56
C THR A 402 -14.44 14.94 -38.23
N ALA A 403 -14.98 15.08 -39.44
CA ALA A 403 -14.92 16.33 -40.21
C ALA A 403 -15.69 17.51 -39.58
N LYS A 404 -16.64 17.24 -38.66
CA LYS A 404 -17.51 18.25 -38.03
C LYS A 404 -17.00 18.63 -36.62
N PRO A 405 -16.39 19.82 -36.42
CA PRO A 405 -15.81 20.24 -35.13
C PRO A 405 -16.82 20.21 -33.97
N HIS A 406 -18.07 20.62 -34.24
CA HIS A 406 -19.14 20.62 -33.25
C HIS A 406 -19.41 19.22 -32.65
N ARG A 407 -19.39 18.16 -33.47
CA ARG A 407 -19.62 16.79 -32.97
C ARG A 407 -18.50 16.37 -32.04
N VAL A 408 -17.25 16.64 -32.41
CA VAL A 408 -16.09 16.40 -31.54
C VAL A 408 -16.26 17.09 -30.20
N GLY A 409 -16.59 18.39 -30.23
CA GLY A 409 -16.76 19.18 -29.01
C GLY A 409 -17.86 18.65 -28.10
N VAL A 410 -19.01 18.25 -28.64
CA VAL A 410 -20.11 17.68 -27.85
C VAL A 410 -19.69 16.37 -27.18
N TRP A 411 -19.08 15.44 -27.91
CA TRP A 411 -18.67 14.14 -27.36
C TRP A 411 -17.58 14.29 -26.29
N LEU A 412 -16.55 15.10 -26.55
CA LEU A 412 -15.48 15.32 -25.57
C LEU A 412 -15.98 16.09 -24.35
N ARG A 413 -16.89 17.05 -24.51
CA ARG A 413 -17.54 17.75 -23.39
C ARG A 413 -18.31 16.77 -22.50
N TRP A 414 -19.10 15.88 -23.08
CA TRP A 414 -19.81 14.85 -22.31
C TRP A 414 -18.85 13.89 -21.61
N ALA A 415 -17.75 13.50 -22.27
CA ALA A 415 -16.75 12.64 -21.65
C ALA A 415 -16.10 13.33 -20.44
N ILE A 416 -15.80 14.63 -20.54
CA ILE A 416 -15.33 15.48 -19.43
C ILE A 416 -16.37 15.52 -18.32
N VAL A 417 -17.63 15.86 -18.62
CA VAL A 417 -18.71 15.96 -17.62
C VAL A 417 -18.88 14.63 -16.87
N LEU A 418 -18.85 13.50 -17.57
CA LEU A 418 -18.96 12.18 -16.93
C LEU A 418 -17.74 11.86 -16.06
N GLN A 419 -16.53 12.20 -16.54
CA GLN A 419 -15.29 11.99 -15.80
C GLN A 419 -15.24 12.84 -14.52
N PHE A 420 -15.43 14.16 -14.62
CA PHE A 420 -15.43 15.05 -13.47
C PHE A 420 -16.65 14.86 -12.58
N GLY A 421 -17.80 14.50 -13.15
CA GLY A 421 -19.00 14.16 -12.39
C GLY A 421 -18.74 12.94 -11.49
N PHE A 422 -18.13 11.89 -12.04
CA PHE A 422 -17.70 10.73 -11.26
C PHE A 422 -16.68 11.11 -10.17
N MET A 423 -15.61 11.82 -10.53
CA MET A 423 -14.59 12.22 -9.55
C MET A 423 -15.18 13.08 -8.44
N SER A 424 -16.02 14.05 -8.78
CA SER A 424 -16.70 14.94 -7.83
C SER A 424 -17.68 14.18 -6.94
N ALA A 425 -18.45 13.23 -7.49
CA ALA A 425 -19.42 12.45 -6.72
C ALA A 425 -18.75 11.62 -5.60
N PHE A 426 -17.56 11.08 -5.87
CA PHE A 426 -16.79 10.35 -4.85
C PHE A 426 -16.18 11.28 -3.82
N LEU A 427 -15.63 12.43 -4.23
CA LEU A 427 -15.05 13.38 -3.28
C LEU A 427 -16.09 14.08 -2.41
N ILE A 428 -17.23 14.50 -2.97
CA ILE A 428 -18.32 15.13 -2.20
C ILE A 428 -18.82 14.20 -1.10
N ARG A 429 -18.76 12.87 -1.28
CA ARG A 429 -19.08 11.92 -0.21
C ARG A 429 -18.04 11.92 0.92
N SER A 430 -16.77 12.19 0.61
CA SER A 430 -15.68 12.22 1.60
C SER A 430 -15.58 13.53 2.37
N ILE A 431 -16.10 14.64 1.82
CA ILE A 431 -15.95 16.01 2.37
C ILE A 431 -16.76 16.30 3.65
N PRO A 432 -18.07 15.99 3.77
CA PRO A 432 -18.89 16.39 4.92
C PRO A 432 -18.49 15.72 6.23
N PHE A 433 -17.58 14.76 6.19
CA PHE A 433 -17.06 14.04 7.35
C PHE A 433 -15.55 14.22 7.48
N SER A 434 -15.09 15.46 7.35
CA SER A 434 -13.67 15.78 7.50
C SER A 434 -13.47 16.81 8.62
N ALA A 435 -12.74 16.42 9.66
CA ALA A 435 -12.35 17.30 10.76
C ALA A 435 -10.99 17.95 10.45
N PRO A 436 -10.73 19.18 10.93
CA PRO A 436 -9.36 19.71 10.96
C PRO A 436 -8.44 18.74 11.70
N TYR A 437 -7.25 18.51 11.17
CA TYR A 437 -6.24 17.73 11.89
C TYR A 437 -5.69 18.52 13.07
N GLU A 438 -5.74 17.91 14.26
CA GLU A 438 -5.11 18.42 15.46
C GLU A 438 -4.04 17.40 15.92
N PRO A 439 -2.75 17.77 15.96
CA PRO A 439 -1.71 16.85 16.38
C PRO A 439 -1.84 16.51 17.87
N VAL A 440 -1.74 15.22 18.19
CA VAL A 440 -1.83 14.76 19.57
C VAL A 440 -0.53 15.13 20.32
N PRO A 441 -0.60 15.86 21.44
CA PRO A 441 0.58 16.17 22.24
C PRO A 441 1.13 14.90 22.89
N TYR A 442 2.43 14.67 22.74
CA TYR A 442 3.13 13.50 23.30
C TYR A 442 4.29 13.87 24.22
N GLN A 443 4.67 15.14 24.30
CA GLN A 443 5.78 15.59 25.14
C GLN A 443 5.43 15.44 26.63
N GLY A 444 6.39 14.96 27.43
CA GLY A 444 6.19 14.74 28.86
C GLY A 444 5.39 13.49 29.24
N LEU A 445 4.94 12.70 28.25
CA LEU A 445 4.35 11.38 28.50
C LEU A 445 5.43 10.35 28.85
N PHE A 446 5.06 9.35 29.66
CA PHE A 446 5.99 8.36 30.23
C PHE A 446 7.15 8.99 31.02
N PRO A 447 6.89 9.77 32.09
CA PRO A 447 7.95 10.18 33.02
C PRO A 447 8.60 8.95 33.67
N GLU A 448 9.69 9.11 34.43
CA GLU A 448 10.50 8.01 35.01
C GLU A 448 9.67 6.94 35.77
N GLY A 449 8.43 7.26 36.17
CA GLY A 449 7.48 6.35 36.78
C GLY A 449 6.54 5.57 35.84
N GLY A 450 6.65 5.66 34.52
CA GLY A 450 5.73 5.00 33.57
C GLY A 450 4.34 5.67 33.48
N ALA A 451 3.42 5.03 32.77
CA ALA A 451 2.05 5.51 32.55
C ALA A 451 1.01 4.39 32.60
N ASP A 452 -0.21 4.75 33.01
CA ASP A 452 -1.39 3.91 32.83
C ASP A 452 -1.95 4.13 31.42
N ILE A 453 -2.39 3.05 30.77
CA ILE A 453 -3.03 3.12 29.46
C ILE A 453 -4.54 2.96 29.64
N SER A 454 -5.31 3.93 29.16
CA SER A 454 -6.77 3.85 29.16
C SER A 454 -7.26 3.23 27.86
N TYR A 455 -8.08 2.20 27.95
CA TYR A 455 -8.74 1.57 26.81
C TYR A 455 -10.18 2.05 26.68
N SER A 456 -10.56 2.47 25.48
CA SER A 456 -11.94 2.83 25.14
C SER A 456 -12.49 1.98 24.00
N LYS A 457 -13.82 1.92 23.90
CA LYS A 457 -14.52 1.44 22.71
C LYS A 457 -14.91 2.64 21.85
N GLY A 458 -14.66 2.55 20.56
CA GLY A 458 -15.00 3.53 19.55
C GLY A 458 -16.49 3.52 19.27
N GLY A 459 -17.06 4.71 19.14
CA GLY A 459 -18.38 4.85 18.52
C GLY A 459 -18.26 4.80 17.01
N ALA A 460 -19.29 4.33 16.30
CA ALA A 460 -19.34 4.25 14.83
C ALA A 460 -19.20 5.60 14.08
N ARG A 461 -19.03 6.72 14.80
CA ARG A 461 -18.99 8.09 14.25
C ARG A 461 -17.83 8.94 14.77
N ILE A 462 -16.90 8.38 15.54
CA ILE A 462 -15.75 9.12 16.07
C ILE A 462 -14.51 8.71 15.27
N TYR A 463 -13.67 9.69 14.90
CA TYR A 463 -12.38 9.39 14.29
C TYR A 463 -11.50 8.65 15.30
N GLN A 464 -10.95 7.53 14.91
CA GLN A 464 -10.11 6.70 15.76
C GLN A 464 -8.80 7.41 16.11
N TYR A 465 -8.23 8.21 15.20
CA TYR A 465 -7.05 9.00 15.52
C TYR A 465 -7.28 9.98 16.68
N ASP A 466 -8.50 10.51 16.88
CA ASP A 466 -8.83 11.39 18.01
C ASP A 466 -8.91 10.65 19.35
N LEU A 467 -9.22 9.35 19.30
CA LEU A 467 -9.36 8.49 20.47
C LEU A 467 -8.03 7.89 20.92
N VAL A 468 -7.11 7.71 19.98
CA VAL A 468 -5.81 7.11 20.22
C VAL A 468 -4.78 8.18 20.59
N SER A 469 -3.98 7.91 21.60
CA SER A 469 -2.85 8.76 22.02
C SER A 469 -1.78 7.87 22.65
N PRO A 470 -0.58 8.36 23.00
CA PRO A 470 0.43 7.47 23.55
C PRO A 470 0.06 6.71 24.85
N VAL A 471 -0.99 7.17 25.54
CA VAL A 471 -1.54 6.58 26.78
C VAL A 471 -3.04 6.24 26.68
N ARG A 472 -3.62 6.25 25.47
CA ARG A 472 -5.03 5.86 25.23
C ARG A 472 -5.14 4.93 24.03
N GLY A 473 -5.65 3.73 24.26
CA GLY A 473 -5.86 2.70 23.25
C GLY A 473 -7.32 2.46 22.91
N LEU A 474 -7.55 1.79 21.78
CA LEU A 474 -8.86 1.47 21.23
C LEU A 474 -9.05 -0.05 21.19
N LEU A 475 -10.17 -0.54 21.74
CA LEU A 475 -10.47 -1.99 21.82
C LEU A 475 -11.08 -2.55 20.54
N ASP A 476 -11.67 -1.71 19.71
CA ASP A 476 -12.44 -2.01 18.50
C ASP A 476 -11.95 -1.16 17.33
N ALA A 477 -10.62 -1.10 17.16
CA ALA A 477 -9.99 -0.41 16.05
C ALA A 477 -10.41 -0.98 14.68
N TYR A 478 -10.40 -0.12 13.66
CA TYR A 478 -10.94 -0.35 12.30
C TYR A 478 -10.60 -1.74 11.75
N ASN A 479 -11.63 -2.44 11.25
CA ASN A 479 -11.49 -3.71 10.51
C ASN A 479 -10.63 -4.78 11.19
N MET A 480 -10.35 -4.63 12.49
CA MET A 480 -9.56 -5.61 13.22
C MET A 480 -10.34 -6.90 13.44
N GLY A 481 -11.66 -6.95 13.19
CA GLY A 481 -12.48 -8.16 13.34
C GLY A 481 -11.99 -9.40 12.56
N ASP A 482 -11.07 -9.22 11.60
CA ASP A 482 -10.40 -10.32 10.89
C ASP A 482 -9.26 -10.98 11.69
N PHE A 483 -8.82 -10.38 12.80
CA PHE A 483 -7.78 -10.90 13.69
C PHE A 483 -8.38 -11.51 14.97
N ILE A 484 -7.66 -12.47 15.54
CA ILE A 484 -8.01 -13.06 16.83
C ILE A 484 -7.57 -12.09 17.93
N HIS A 485 -8.52 -11.61 18.74
CA HIS A 485 -8.27 -10.62 19.78
C HIS A 485 -8.30 -11.19 21.18
N PRO A 486 -7.50 -10.66 22.12
CA PRO A 486 -7.72 -10.86 23.55
C PRO A 486 -9.11 -10.38 23.98
N ASP A 487 -9.64 -11.03 25.01
CA ASP A 487 -10.80 -10.50 25.71
C ASP A 487 -10.33 -9.30 26.55
N MET A 488 -10.77 -8.10 26.18
CA MET A 488 -10.30 -6.85 26.78
C MET A 488 -11.44 -6.07 27.42
N ASP A 489 -11.14 -5.47 28.57
CA ASP A 489 -12.08 -4.65 29.34
C ASP A 489 -11.74 -3.14 29.17
N PRO A 490 -12.74 -2.25 28.98
CA PRO A 490 -12.48 -0.81 28.89
C PRO A 490 -12.03 -0.23 30.24
N GLY A 491 -11.31 0.89 30.21
CA GLY A 491 -10.78 1.59 31.38
C GLY A 491 -9.25 1.51 31.48
N VAL A 492 -8.72 1.84 32.66
CA VAL A 492 -7.27 1.94 32.92
C VAL A 492 -6.67 0.67 33.55
N HIS A 493 -7.47 -0.38 33.72
CA HIS A 493 -7.05 -1.57 34.44
C HIS A 493 -6.14 -2.45 33.56
N LEU A 494 -4.87 -2.57 33.94
CA LEU A 494 -3.91 -3.47 33.29
C LEU A 494 -4.12 -4.94 33.68
N PHE A 495 -4.67 -5.24 34.86
CA PHE A 495 -4.93 -6.60 35.29
C PHE A 495 -6.42 -6.94 35.19
N ARG A 496 -6.70 -8.13 34.64
CA ARG A 496 -8.03 -8.76 34.69
C ARG A 496 -8.20 -9.63 35.92
N GLY A 497 -7.10 -10.20 36.42
CA GLY A 497 -7.11 -11.05 37.59
C GLY A 497 -5.72 -11.31 38.16
N ALA A 498 -5.70 -11.66 39.45
CA ALA A 498 -4.53 -12.15 40.17
C ALA A 498 -5.01 -13.30 41.07
N PHE A 499 -4.47 -14.50 40.85
CA PHE A 499 -4.93 -15.74 41.47
C PHE A 499 -3.76 -16.44 42.13
N LEU A 500 -3.93 -16.81 43.40
CA LEU A 500 -2.96 -17.64 44.12
C LEU A 500 -3.36 -19.10 43.98
N ASP A 501 -2.54 -19.86 43.26
CA ASP A 501 -2.84 -21.21 42.75
C ASP A 501 -4.18 -21.31 41.99
N GLU A 502 -4.52 -22.50 41.50
CA GLU A 502 -5.80 -22.77 40.83
C GLU A 502 -7.02 -22.55 41.75
N LYS A 503 -6.83 -22.36 43.06
CA LYS A 503 -7.90 -22.31 44.08
C LYS A 503 -8.52 -20.92 44.29
N GLY A 504 -8.20 -19.93 43.44
CA GLY A 504 -9.11 -18.82 43.17
C GLY A 504 -9.17 -17.69 44.19
N LEU A 505 -8.18 -17.55 45.10
CA LEU A 505 -8.12 -16.37 45.97
C LEU A 505 -7.80 -15.14 45.10
N ARG A 506 -8.78 -14.25 44.89
CA ARG A 506 -8.59 -13.01 44.13
C ARG A 506 -7.73 -12.04 44.94
N THR A 507 -6.53 -11.77 44.45
CA THR A 507 -5.53 -10.90 45.11
C THR A 507 -5.25 -9.62 44.33
N SER A 508 -6.21 -9.13 43.53
CA SER A 508 -6.00 -7.95 42.65
C SER A 508 -5.54 -6.69 43.39
N GLN A 509 -5.73 -6.59 44.71
CA GLN A 509 -5.22 -5.50 45.55
C GLN A 509 -3.72 -5.60 45.88
N TRP A 510 -3.05 -6.71 45.58
CA TRP A 510 -1.65 -6.95 45.94
C TRP A 510 -0.67 -6.46 44.89
N VAL A 511 -1.15 -6.21 43.67
CA VAL A 511 -0.32 -5.86 42.52
C VAL A 511 -0.76 -4.53 41.93
N LYS A 512 0.23 -3.72 41.54
CA LYS A 512 0.04 -2.54 40.71
C LYS A 512 0.88 -2.69 39.47
N GLY A 513 0.29 -2.48 38.31
CA GLY A 513 0.93 -2.66 37.02
C GLY A 513 0.93 -1.33 36.28
N ARG A 514 2.00 -1.03 35.55
CA ARG A 514 2.13 0.18 34.73
C ARG A 514 3.03 -0.07 33.53
N PHE A 515 2.84 0.69 32.47
CA PHE A 515 3.73 0.65 31.31
C PHE A 515 4.91 1.58 31.53
N MET A 516 6.11 1.03 31.59
CA MET A 516 7.35 1.83 31.60
C MET A 516 7.68 2.32 30.19
N SER A 517 7.33 1.52 29.19
CA SER A 517 7.22 1.88 27.79
C SER A 517 6.19 0.95 27.14
N TRP A 518 5.86 1.15 25.87
CA TRP A 518 4.90 0.28 25.18
C TRP A 518 5.28 -1.21 25.24
N ASN A 519 6.56 -1.53 25.16
CA ASN A 519 7.08 -2.90 25.21
C ASN A 519 7.55 -3.36 26.61
N CYS A 520 7.27 -2.61 27.67
CA CYS A 520 7.73 -2.94 29.03
C CYS A 520 6.63 -2.65 30.07
N ILE A 521 6.17 -3.71 30.73
CA ILE A 521 5.19 -3.63 31.82
C ILE A 521 5.92 -3.90 33.13
N ARG A 522 5.83 -2.97 34.08
CA ARG A 522 6.32 -3.16 35.44
C ARG A 522 5.18 -3.54 36.36
N VAL A 523 5.38 -4.60 37.14
CA VAL A 523 4.49 -5.06 38.20
C VAL A 523 5.15 -4.82 39.55
N ASP A 524 4.57 -3.89 40.31
CA ASP A 524 4.92 -3.56 41.68
C ASP A 524 4.01 -4.35 42.65
N PHE A 525 4.58 -4.93 43.70
CA PHE A 525 3.84 -5.68 44.72
C PHE A 525 3.62 -4.80 45.95
N LEU A 526 2.37 -4.40 46.20
CA LEU A 526 1.99 -3.39 47.21
C LEU A 526 2.02 -3.93 48.64
N LYS A 527 1.89 -5.25 48.80
CA LYS A 527 1.92 -5.91 50.10
C LYS A 527 2.86 -7.09 50.03
N THR A 528 3.69 -7.24 51.05
CA THR A 528 4.37 -8.50 51.31
C THR A 528 3.34 -9.61 51.46
N ALA A 529 3.49 -10.69 50.67
CA ALA A 529 2.66 -11.87 50.83
C ALA A 529 2.68 -12.35 52.29
N PRO A 530 1.53 -12.76 52.87
CA PRO A 530 1.48 -13.34 54.20
C PRO A 530 2.55 -14.41 54.38
N SER A 531 3.22 -14.43 55.53
CA SER A 531 4.32 -15.36 55.83
C SER A 531 3.94 -16.83 55.61
N ALA A 532 2.68 -17.19 55.88
CA ALA A 532 2.14 -18.53 55.65
C ALA A 532 2.20 -18.97 54.16
N ILE A 533 2.18 -18.02 53.21
CA ILE A 533 2.18 -18.28 51.76
C ILE A 533 3.61 -18.30 51.21
N ARG A 534 4.56 -17.63 51.88
CA ARG A 534 5.96 -17.56 51.41
C ARG A 534 6.71 -18.89 51.51
N ASN A 535 6.34 -19.74 52.45
CA ASN A 535 7.04 -21.00 52.72
C ASN A 535 6.53 -22.18 51.88
N ALA A 536 5.45 -22.01 51.12
CA ALA A 536 4.90 -23.05 50.27
C ALA A 536 5.18 -22.75 48.79
N GLU A 537 5.24 -23.80 47.95
CA GLU A 537 5.50 -23.72 46.51
C GLU A 537 4.30 -23.17 45.72
N HIS A 538 3.76 -22.05 46.19
CA HIS A 538 2.62 -21.37 45.56
C HIS A 538 3.05 -20.56 44.35
N THR A 539 2.15 -20.49 43.38
CA THR A 539 2.31 -19.68 42.17
C THR A 539 1.24 -18.60 42.13
N LEU A 540 1.66 -17.35 41.93
CA LEU A 540 0.77 -16.24 41.65
C LEU A 540 0.60 -16.13 40.13
N THR A 541 -0.61 -16.39 39.66
CA THR A 541 -0.99 -16.21 38.25
C THR A 541 -1.62 -14.83 38.07
N LEU A 542 -0.98 -14.01 37.25
CA LEU A 542 -1.48 -12.69 36.83
C LEU A 542 -2.03 -12.79 35.41
N THR A 543 -3.24 -12.27 35.22
CA THR A 543 -3.88 -12.19 33.91
C THR A 543 -4.01 -10.73 33.50
N PHE A 544 -3.52 -10.39 32.32
CA PHE A 544 -3.42 -9.01 31.85
C PHE A 544 -4.56 -8.66 30.88
N ASN A 545 -4.97 -7.41 30.95
CA ASN A 545 -5.77 -6.72 29.95
C ASN A 545 -4.84 -6.30 28.80
N GLN A 546 -4.19 -7.29 28.19
CA GLN A 546 -3.18 -7.14 27.14
C GLN A 546 -3.18 -8.40 26.26
N ALA A 547 -2.96 -8.22 24.97
CA ALA A 547 -2.73 -9.30 24.00
C ALA A 547 -1.44 -10.05 24.35
N TRP A 548 -1.51 -11.38 24.26
CA TRP A 548 -0.33 -12.22 24.35
C TRP A 548 0.48 -12.17 23.06
N HIS A 549 1.79 -12.29 23.22
CA HIS A 549 2.73 -12.53 22.13
C HIS A 549 3.88 -13.39 22.64
N ARG A 550 4.44 -14.23 21.78
CA ARG A 550 5.56 -15.14 22.13
C ARG A 550 6.85 -14.44 22.55
N TYR A 551 6.98 -13.16 22.23
CA TYR A 551 8.15 -12.33 22.54
C TYR A 551 8.06 -11.60 23.88
N TRP A 552 6.94 -11.75 24.60
CA TRP A 552 6.88 -11.35 26.00
C TRP A 552 7.67 -12.33 26.86
N SER A 553 8.53 -11.79 27.72
CA SER A 553 9.35 -12.56 28.64
C SER A 553 9.41 -11.89 30.01
N CYS A 554 9.74 -12.68 31.03
CA CYS A 554 9.90 -12.23 32.40
C CYS A 554 11.04 -13.03 33.05
N SER A 555 11.96 -12.36 33.74
CA SER A 555 13.09 -13.03 34.39
C SER A 555 12.70 -13.79 35.67
N LYS A 556 11.55 -13.47 36.26
CA LYS A 556 11.09 -13.99 37.55
C LYS A 556 9.93 -14.97 37.45
N GLY A 557 9.43 -15.25 36.25
CA GLY A 557 8.24 -16.08 36.07
C GLY A 557 8.03 -16.54 34.63
N ARG A 558 7.03 -17.40 34.44
CA ARG A 558 6.68 -17.96 33.14
C ARG A 558 5.60 -17.11 32.48
N VAL A 559 5.90 -16.57 31.31
CA VAL A 559 4.92 -15.88 30.46
C VAL A 559 4.24 -16.88 29.54
N TYR A 560 2.92 -16.80 29.40
CA TYR A 560 2.14 -17.67 28.52
C TYR A 560 0.83 -17.00 28.10
N SER A 561 0.08 -17.69 27.25
CA SER A 561 -1.22 -17.25 26.77
C SER A 561 -2.34 -17.95 27.54
N ILE A 562 -3.28 -17.20 28.10
CA ILE A 562 -4.53 -17.77 28.62
C ILE A 562 -5.61 -17.72 27.54
N ASN A 563 -6.34 -18.83 27.37
CA ASN A 563 -7.32 -19.02 26.29
C ASN A 563 -6.77 -18.73 24.87
N GLY A 564 -5.44 -18.80 24.70
CA GLY A 564 -4.75 -18.52 23.45
C GLY A 564 -4.74 -17.05 23.01
N ARG A 565 -5.09 -16.09 23.89
CA ARG A 565 -5.29 -14.68 23.48
C ARG A 565 -4.72 -13.64 24.46
N ASN A 566 -5.00 -13.75 25.75
CA ASN A 566 -4.56 -12.77 26.75
C ASN A 566 -3.19 -13.12 27.32
N LEU A 567 -2.39 -12.10 27.61
CA LEU A 567 -1.11 -12.25 28.29
C LEU A 567 -1.33 -12.72 29.73
N ALA A 568 -0.59 -13.73 30.15
CA ALA A 568 -0.56 -14.25 31.51
C ALA A 568 0.87 -14.45 32.01
N LEU A 569 1.06 -14.34 33.32
CA LEU A 569 2.35 -14.51 33.99
C LEU A 569 2.17 -15.33 35.26
N ASP A 570 2.88 -16.45 35.36
CA ASP A 570 2.99 -17.26 36.57
C ASP A 570 4.30 -16.91 37.29
N ILE A 571 4.19 -16.44 38.53
CA ILE A 571 5.34 -16.03 39.35
C ILE A 571 5.37 -16.90 40.62
N PRO A 572 6.46 -17.62 40.91
CA PRO A 572 6.63 -18.25 42.20
C PRO A 572 6.56 -17.20 43.31
N VAL A 573 5.76 -17.42 44.36
CA VAL A 573 5.57 -16.40 45.42
C VAL A 573 6.89 -16.00 46.09
N ARG A 574 7.86 -16.93 46.20
CA ARG A 574 9.22 -16.64 46.68
C ARG A 574 9.99 -15.61 45.86
N ALA A 575 9.64 -15.40 44.59
CA ALA A 575 10.27 -14.41 43.72
C ALA A 575 9.71 -12.98 43.93
N LEU A 576 8.71 -12.82 44.82
CA LEU A 576 8.02 -11.56 45.10
C LEU A 576 8.67 -10.72 46.22
N ASP A 577 9.82 -11.13 46.77
CA ASP A 577 10.49 -10.48 47.91
C ASP A 577 11.08 -9.10 47.56
N GLY A 578 10.21 -8.11 47.36
CA GLY A 578 10.49 -6.67 47.45
C GLY A 578 10.92 -5.97 46.17
N ALA A 579 11.25 -6.69 45.09
CA ALA A 579 11.64 -6.08 43.83
C ALA A 579 10.54 -6.18 42.77
N PRO A 580 10.28 -5.11 41.99
CA PRO A 580 9.33 -5.16 40.89
C PRO A 580 9.66 -6.26 39.90
N VAL A 581 8.65 -6.71 39.18
CA VAL A 581 8.78 -7.69 38.10
C VAL A 581 8.52 -6.96 36.79
N ASP A 582 9.49 -6.98 35.89
CA ASP A 582 9.35 -6.38 34.57
C ASP A 582 9.05 -7.48 33.54
N LEU A 583 7.95 -7.30 32.79
CA LEU A 583 7.65 -8.04 31.59
C LEU A 583 8.17 -7.23 30.41
N ILE A 584 9.03 -7.84 29.60
CA ILE A 584 9.68 -7.17 28.47
C ILE A 584 9.29 -7.89 27.19
N PHE A 585 8.78 -7.12 26.24
CA PHE A 585 8.61 -7.57 24.87
C PHE A 585 9.89 -7.29 24.09
N HIS A 586 10.54 -8.36 23.64
CA HIS A 586 11.77 -8.33 22.84
C HIS A 586 11.54 -9.06 21.53
N ASP A 587 11.48 -8.30 20.43
CA ASP A 587 11.33 -8.86 19.08
C ASP A 587 12.70 -8.96 18.39
N PRO A 588 13.38 -10.12 18.47
CA PRO A 588 14.69 -10.30 17.86
C PRO A 588 14.66 -10.22 16.33
N VAL A 589 13.51 -10.50 15.69
CA VAL A 589 13.37 -10.47 14.23
C VAL A 589 13.34 -9.03 13.74
N SER A 590 12.53 -8.17 14.38
CA SER A 590 12.52 -6.74 14.10
C SER A 590 13.89 -6.10 14.34
N GLU A 591 14.57 -6.45 15.44
CA GLU A 591 15.91 -5.92 15.73
C GLU A 591 16.94 -6.34 14.67
N LEU A 592 16.94 -7.62 14.28
CA LEU A 592 17.85 -8.12 13.26
C LEU A 592 17.53 -7.49 11.90
N GLY A 593 16.26 -7.44 11.51
CA GLY A 593 15.82 -6.82 10.26
C GLY A 593 16.21 -5.34 10.20
N ALA A 594 16.04 -4.60 11.30
CA ALA A 594 16.43 -3.19 11.37
C ALA A 594 17.95 -3.01 11.23
N LYS A 595 18.76 -3.88 11.83
CA LYS A 595 20.22 -3.89 11.65
C LYS A 595 20.60 -4.15 10.18
N VAL A 596 19.96 -5.12 9.53
CA VAL A 596 20.19 -5.47 8.12
C VAL A 596 19.79 -4.32 7.21
N SER A 597 18.59 -3.77 7.38
CA SER A 597 18.09 -2.62 6.63
C SER A 597 19.03 -1.41 6.76
N LYS A 598 19.44 -1.06 7.98
CA LYS A 598 20.39 0.04 8.22
C LYS A 598 21.73 -0.20 7.52
N ALA A 599 22.30 -1.40 7.64
CA ALA A 599 23.55 -1.76 6.97
C ALA A 599 23.41 -1.71 5.44
N ALA A 600 22.29 -2.21 4.91
CA ALA A 600 21.99 -2.20 3.48
C ALA A 600 21.88 -0.76 2.96
N TRP A 601 21.14 0.13 3.63
CA TRP A 601 21.05 1.55 3.26
C TRP A 601 22.40 2.27 3.30
N LEU A 602 23.21 2.02 4.34
CA LEU A 602 24.55 2.60 4.48
C LEU A 602 25.51 2.14 3.36
N ALA A 603 25.42 0.87 2.94
CA ALA A 603 26.22 0.34 1.84
C ALA A 603 25.70 0.75 0.47
N TRP A 604 24.38 0.89 0.33
CA TRP A 604 23.71 1.22 -0.93
C TRP A 604 24.06 2.63 -1.43
N MET A 605 24.05 3.63 -0.55
CA MET A 605 24.35 5.03 -0.91
C MET A 605 25.71 5.21 -1.64
N PRO A 606 26.86 4.79 -1.09
CA PRO A 606 28.14 4.93 -1.77
C PRO A 606 28.24 4.07 -3.03
N LEU A 607 27.65 2.86 -3.01
CA LEU A 607 27.65 1.97 -4.17
C LEU A 607 26.87 2.59 -5.35
N MET A 608 25.73 3.21 -5.07
CA MET A 608 24.94 3.91 -6.08
C MET A 608 25.62 5.14 -6.63
N LEU A 609 26.30 5.92 -5.78
CA LEU A 609 27.10 7.05 -6.25
C LEU A 609 28.22 6.59 -7.18
N LEU A 610 28.97 5.54 -6.79
CA LEU A 610 30.03 4.96 -7.61
C LEU A 610 29.48 4.45 -8.95
N LEU A 611 28.42 3.64 -8.92
CA LEU A 611 27.82 3.07 -10.13
C LEU A 611 27.14 4.13 -10.99
N GLY A 612 26.61 5.20 -10.40
CA GLY A 612 26.07 6.35 -11.12
C GLY A 612 27.17 7.08 -11.92
N VAL A 613 28.32 7.32 -11.30
CA VAL A 613 29.49 7.91 -11.98
C VAL A 613 30.00 7.01 -13.11
N LEU A 614 30.10 5.69 -12.86
CA LEU A 614 30.55 4.73 -13.86
C LEU A 614 29.54 4.61 -15.02
N SER A 615 28.24 4.61 -14.71
CA SER A 615 27.16 4.55 -15.71
C SER A 615 27.11 5.82 -16.54
N PHE A 616 27.26 7.00 -15.93
CA PHE A 616 27.29 8.27 -16.64
C PHE A 616 28.43 8.31 -17.67
N ARG A 617 29.64 7.91 -17.26
CA ARG A 617 30.79 7.78 -18.18
C ARG A 617 30.56 6.76 -19.29
N ALA A 618 29.87 5.65 -18.98
CA ALA A 618 29.54 4.64 -19.98
C ALA A 618 28.49 5.12 -21.01
N PHE A 619 27.56 5.98 -20.57
CA PHE A 619 26.53 6.58 -21.44
C PHE A 619 27.08 7.73 -22.28
N SER A 620 27.87 8.64 -21.71
CA SER A 620 28.42 9.79 -22.45
C SER A 620 29.30 9.35 -23.62
N GLY A 621 30.18 8.36 -23.42
CA GLY A 621 31.02 7.82 -24.49
C GLY A 621 30.28 6.98 -25.55
N ALA A 622 28.98 6.75 -25.40
CA ALA A 622 28.13 6.13 -26.42
C ALA A 622 27.38 7.18 -27.27
N ILE A 623 27.14 8.36 -26.73
CA ILE A 623 26.48 9.47 -27.46
C ILE A 623 27.45 10.07 -28.49
N GLU A 624 28.73 10.20 -28.15
CA GLU A 624 29.78 10.72 -29.05
C GLU A 624 30.08 9.84 -30.29
N ARG A 625 29.41 8.68 -30.46
CA ARG A 625 29.63 7.77 -31.62
C ARG A 625 28.40 7.60 -32.51
N VAL A 626 27.34 8.37 -32.29
CA VAL A 626 26.07 8.27 -33.03
C VAL A 626 25.84 9.48 -33.96
N ASP A 627 26.69 10.48 -33.89
CA ASP A 627 26.89 11.50 -34.94
C ASP A 627 28.10 11.10 -35.80
#